data_AF-A0A8H3W533-F1
#
_entry.id   AF-A0A8H3W533-F1
#
_cell.length_a   1.000
_cell.length_b   1.000
_cell.length_c   1.000
_cell.angle_alpha   90.00
_cell.angle_beta   90.00
_cell.angle_gamma   90.00
#
_symmetry.space_group_name_H-M   'P 1'
#
loop_
_entity.id
_entity.type
_entity.pdbx_description
1 polymer ?
#
loop_
_entity_poly.entity_id
_entity_poly.type
_entity_poly.pdbx_seq_one_letter_code
_entity_poly.pdbx_strand_id
1 'polypeptide(L)'
;MGADQMEGDATQLFHHASAQAARRRENRHRLAVGVWFTTIVIITWKDAPKHLIELEEKWFEASPAFLDDGFEYVPEREDGTPRTKYVGEPTKDIDHNWEQLHWGRFFLLTEDEAKKAWGPGYEKYWAPREGGYIAALEVMHTVHCLDHIRRAFYPDIYPNKNPIHGTKHRDHCIEHLRQIILCNSDLTPIPSIFYIGVEDNYINSDRPHTCRNFQKIREFVSDRFNGSSRVAPRPGTVWSDEWINTDRPHT
;
A
#
# COMPACT_ATOMS: atom_id res chain seq x y z
N MET A 1 -5.16 -67.77 -37.93
CA MET A 1 -5.56 -69.03 -37.27
C MET A 1 -4.36 -69.95 -37.28
N GLY A 2 -3.98 -70.46 -36.08
CA GLY A 2 -2.83 -71.32 -35.77
C GLY A 2 -1.60 -70.52 -35.31
N ALA A 3 -1.47 -69.98 -34.10
CA ALA A 3 -1.94 -70.34 -32.75
C ALA A 3 -1.29 -71.60 -32.16
N ASP A 4 -0.76 -71.42 -30.94
CA ASP A 4 -0.48 -72.40 -29.90
C ASP A 4 0.62 -73.44 -30.12
N GLN A 5 1.84 -73.10 -29.68
CA GLN A 5 2.69 -74.06 -28.94
C GLN A 5 3.94 -73.47 -28.26
N MET A 6 4.12 -72.15 -28.18
CA MET A 6 5.27 -71.52 -27.48
C MET A 6 5.01 -71.21 -26.00
N GLU A 7 4.05 -71.89 -25.36
CA GLU A 7 3.60 -71.59 -23.99
C GLU A 7 4.18 -72.53 -22.90
N GLY A 8 5.18 -73.36 -23.23
CA GLY A 8 5.76 -74.34 -22.31
C GLY A 8 7.02 -73.92 -21.55
N ASP A 9 7.77 -72.92 -22.02
CA ASP A 9 9.17 -72.70 -21.57
C ASP A 9 9.32 -71.50 -20.60
N ALA A 10 8.24 -70.77 -20.33
CA ALA A 10 8.28 -69.54 -19.54
C ALA A 10 8.22 -69.77 -18.02
N THR A 11 7.97 -70.99 -17.52
CA THR A 11 7.64 -71.21 -16.11
C THR A 11 8.79 -71.80 -15.28
N GLN A 12 9.87 -72.31 -15.89
CA GLN A 12 11.03 -72.85 -15.15
C GLN A 12 12.20 -71.86 -14.96
N LEU A 13 12.24 -70.76 -15.74
CA LEU A 13 13.27 -69.72 -15.58
C LEU A 13 13.04 -68.78 -14.38
N PHE A 14 11.84 -68.79 -13.78
CA PHE A 14 11.48 -67.88 -12.68
C PHE A 14 11.93 -68.32 -11.28
N HIS A 15 12.43 -69.54 -11.09
CA HIS A 15 12.79 -70.03 -9.74
C HIS A 15 14.29 -69.99 -9.40
N HIS A 16 15.18 -69.66 -10.34
CA HIS A 16 16.63 -69.57 -10.06
C HIS A 16 17.18 -68.15 -9.89
N ALA A 17 16.43 -67.10 -10.25
CA ALA A 17 16.86 -65.71 -10.06
C ALA A 17 16.72 -65.19 -8.60
N SER A 18 16.04 -65.96 -7.73
CA SER A 18 15.62 -65.51 -6.40
C SER A 18 16.64 -65.75 -5.27
N ALA A 19 17.84 -66.28 -5.56
CA ALA A 19 18.82 -66.63 -4.53
C ALA A 19 20.12 -65.80 -4.54
N GLN A 20 20.33 -64.92 -5.52
CA GLN A 20 21.55 -64.08 -5.61
C GLN A 20 21.32 -62.60 -5.25
N ALA A 21 20.08 -62.18 -5.00
CA ALA A 21 19.77 -60.82 -4.52
C ALA A 21 20.05 -60.59 -3.02
N ALA A 22 20.57 -61.60 -2.30
CA ALA A 22 20.76 -61.59 -0.85
C ALA A 22 22.20 -61.23 -0.38
N ARG A 23 23.10 -60.71 -1.24
CA ARG A 23 24.49 -60.38 -0.85
C ARG A 23 25.00 -59.02 -1.34
N ARG A 24 24.17 -57.97 -1.32
CA ARG A 24 24.61 -56.57 -1.44
C ARG A 24 23.94 -55.68 -0.38
N ARG A 25 24.06 -56.09 0.88
CA ARG A 25 23.58 -55.33 2.04
C ARG A 25 24.72 -55.20 3.05
N GLU A 26 25.70 -54.36 2.73
CA GLU A 26 26.63 -53.74 3.69
C GLU A 26 27.54 -52.76 2.94
N ASN A 27 27.92 -51.66 3.61
CA ASN A 27 28.62 -50.48 3.08
C ASN A 27 27.81 -49.53 2.17
N ARG A 28 26.83 -48.86 2.76
CA ARG A 28 26.53 -47.46 2.40
C ARG A 28 26.94 -46.56 3.56
N HIS A 29 28.03 -45.84 3.36
CA HIS A 29 28.41 -44.71 4.20
C HIS A 29 27.21 -43.76 4.32
N ARG A 30 26.79 -43.51 5.56
CA ARG A 30 25.75 -42.53 5.90
C ARG A 30 26.32 -41.14 5.62
N LEU A 31 26.19 -40.67 4.39
CA LEU A 31 26.13 -39.24 4.13
C LEU A 31 24.79 -38.78 4.70
N ALA A 32 24.81 -38.33 5.95
CA ALA A 32 23.72 -37.56 6.50
C ALA A 32 23.59 -36.30 5.63
N VAL A 33 22.68 -36.33 4.66
CA VAL A 33 22.19 -35.12 4.02
C VAL A 33 21.42 -34.40 5.11
N GLY A 34 22.15 -33.59 5.89
CA GLY A 34 21.55 -32.59 6.74
C GLY A 34 20.74 -31.70 5.81
N VAL A 35 19.42 -31.90 5.82
CA VAL A 35 18.49 -30.89 5.33
C VAL A 35 18.66 -29.73 6.31
N TRP A 36 19.62 -28.86 6.00
CA TRP A 36 19.65 -27.54 6.57
C TRP A 36 18.36 -26.89 6.06
N PHE A 37 17.30 -26.98 6.87
CA PHE A 37 16.31 -25.93 6.87
C PHE A 37 17.08 -24.69 7.28
N THR A 38 17.74 -24.03 6.32
CA THR A 38 17.82 -22.58 6.39
C THR A 38 16.36 -22.19 6.44
N THR A 39 15.87 -21.95 7.65
CA THR A 39 14.78 -21.03 7.85
C THR A 39 15.22 -19.82 7.05
N ILE A 40 14.75 -19.71 5.81
CA ILE A 40 14.65 -18.42 5.18
C ILE A 40 13.72 -17.73 6.16
N VAL A 41 14.31 -17.01 7.10
CA VAL A 41 13.63 -15.94 7.77
C VAL A 41 13.35 -15.01 6.62
N ILE A 42 12.25 -15.26 5.91
CA ILE A 42 11.55 -14.21 5.23
C ILE A 42 11.31 -13.28 6.40
N ILE A 43 12.08 -12.19 6.43
CA ILE A 43 11.81 -11.02 7.25
C ILE A 43 10.49 -10.52 6.68
N THR A 44 9.44 -11.26 7.03
CA THR A 44 8.07 -10.88 6.84
C THR A 44 7.98 -9.59 7.63
N TRP A 45 7.39 -8.58 6.99
CA TRP A 45 6.88 -7.35 7.56
C TRP A 45 6.10 -7.59 8.87
N LYS A 46 6.76 -8.03 9.94
CA LYS A 46 6.09 -8.62 11.10
C LYS A 46 5.66 -7.56 12.10
N ASP A 47 6.11 -6.33 11.90
CA ASP A 47 5.98 -5.27 12.88
C ASP A 47 5.63 -3.91 12.27
N ALA A 48 4.96 -3.87 11.11
CA ALA A 48 4.04 -2.76 10.89
C ALA A 48 3.15 -2.62 12.13
N PRO A 49 2.72 -1.42 12.53
CA PRO A 49 1.80 -1.26 13.65
C PRO A 49 0.46 -1.92 13.30
N LYS A 50 0.40 -3.25 13.42
CA LYS A 50 -0.72 -4.11 13.01
C LYS A 50 -1.97 -3.79 13.79
N HIS A 51 -1.81 -3.30 15.02
CA HIS A 51 -2.89 -2.78 15.85
C HIS A 51 -3.56 -1.53 15.24
N LEU A 52 -2.89 -0.81 14.32
CA LEU A 52 -3.48 0.30 13.55
C LEU A 52 -4.18 -0.18 12.27
N ILE A 53 -4.07 -1.45 11.91
CA ILE A 53 -4.79 -2.07 10.80
C ILE A 53 -6.17 -2.51 11.31
N GLU A 54 -6.90 -1.58 11.90
CA GLU A 54 -8.32 -1.76 12.18
C GLU A 54 -9.06 -1.64 10.84
N LEU A 55 -9.93 -2.61 10.55
CA LEU A 55 -10.76 -2.57 9.35
C LEU A 55 -12.13 -1.99 9.70
N GLU A 56 -12.66 -1.18 8.78
CA GLU A 56 -14.00 -0.63 8.85
C GLU A 56 -14.70 -0.81 7.50
N GLU A 57 -16.01 -0.99 7.52
CA GLU A 57 -16.81 -0.85 6.31
C GLU A 57 -17.14 0.64 6.11
N LYS A 58 -16.87 1.18 4.93
CA LYS A 58 -17.29 2.53 4.56
C LYS A 58 -18.09 2.52 3.28
N TRP A 59 -19.26 3.14 3.33
CA TRP A 59 -20.05 3.41 2.15
C TRP A 59 -19.39 4.53 1.35
N PHE A 60 -19.00 4.24 0.12
CA PHE A 60 -18.51 5.27 -0.80
C PHE A 60 -19.68 6.07 -1.33
N GLU A 61 -19.43 7.35 -1.58
CA GLU A 61 -20.44 8.31 -2.00
C GLU A 61 -19.91 9.15 -3.16
N ALA A 62 -20.85 9.82 -3.84
CA ALA A 62 -20.60 10.80 -4.88
C ALA A 62 -20.30 10.23 -6.28
N SER A 63 -20.80 9.03 -6.59
CA SER A 63 -20.95 8.60 -7.97
C SER A 63 -21.87 9.55 -8.74
N PRO A 64 -21.49 10.03 -9.93
CA PRO A 64 -22.37 10.80 -10.79
C PRO A 64 -23.65 10.05 -11.16
N ALA A 65 -24.73 10.82 -11.35
CA ALA A 65 -26.01 10.40 -11.89
C ALA A 65 -26.43 11.35 -13.01
N PHE A 66 -27.42 10.93 -13.80
CA PHE A 66 -27.89 11.70 -14.96
C PHE A 66 -29.41 11.87 -14.90
N LEU A 67 -29.88 13.08 -15.20
CA LEU A 67 -31.30 13.36 -15.42
C LEU A 67 -31.75 12.85 -16.80
N ASP A 68 -33.06 12.85 -17.05
CA ASP A 68 -33.64 12.38 -18.33
C ASP A 68 -33.25 13.25 -19.54
N ASP A 69 -32.78 14.48 -19.31
CA ASP A 69 -32.23 15.37 -20.34
C ASP A 69 -30.71 15.20 -20.55
N GLY A 70 -30.10 14.27 -19.82
CA GLY A 70 -28.67 13.97 -19.89
C GLY A 70 -27.78 14.84 -19.00
N PHE A 71 -28.35 15.74 -18.18
CA PHE A 71 -27.56 16.55 -17.27
C PHE A 71 -26.91 15.69 -16.18
N GLU A 72 -25.58 15.78 -16.07
CA GLU A 72 -24.77 15.10 -15.05
C GLU A 72 -24.81 15.88 -13.73
N TYR A 73 -25.03 15.15 -12.62
CA TYR A 73 -25.00 15.72 -11.28
C TYR A 73 -24.55 14.69 -10.25
N VAL A 74 -24.17 15.15 -9.06
CA VAL A 74 -23.93 14.28 -7.90
C VAL A 74 -25.14 14.35 -6.99
N PRO A 75 -25.84 13.24 -6.68
CA PRO A 75 -26.96 13.24 -5.77
C PRO A 75 -26.59 13.75 -4.37
N GLU A 76 -27.43 14.59 -3.77
CA GLU A 76 -27.29 15.00 -2.37
C GLU A 76 -27.64 13.85 -1.41
N ARG A 77 -27.30 14.01 -0.12
CA ARG A 77 -27.83 13.15 0.93
C ARG A 77 -29.30 13.45 1.18
N GLU A 78 -29.99 12.54 1.88
CA GLU A 78 -31.42 12.70 2.22
C GLU A 78 -31.70 13.97 3.04
N ASP A 79 -30.71 14.43 3.80
CA ASP A 79 -30.77 15.66 4.60
C ASP A 79 -30.42 16.94 3.81
N GLY A 80 -30.20 16.84 2.50
CA GLY A 80 -29.82 17.95 1.62
C GLY A 80 -28.35 18.36 1.74
N THR A 81 -27.51 17.59 2.45
CA THR A 81 -26.08 17.90 2.51
C THR A 81 -25.32 17.38 1.28
N PRO A 82 -24.31 18.12 0.78
CA PRO A 82 -23.46 17.65 -0.32
C PRO A 82 -22.68 16.39 0.04
N ARG A 83 -22.58 15.45 -0.91
CA ARG A 83 -21.75 14.24 -0.74
C ARG A 83 -20.25 14.50 -0.90
N THR A 84 -19.86 15.61 -1.52
CA THR A 84 -18.47 16.00 -1.77
C THR A 84 -17.96 17.05 -0.78
N LYS A 85 -16.77 16.83 -0.21
CA LYS A 85 -16.07 17.79 0.68
C LYS A 85 -14.64 18.13 0.23
N TYR A 86 -14.10 17.34 -0.71
CA TYR A 86 -12.70 17.37 -1.13
C TYR A 86 -12.51 17.75 -2.60
N VAL A 87 -13.59 18.01 -3.34
CA VAL A 87 -13.56 18.28 -4.79
C VAL A 87 -14.53 19.41 -5.15
N GLY A 88 -14.37 19.96 -6.34
CA GLY A 88 -15.12 21.11 -6.86
C GLY A 88 -14.20 22.28 -7.19
N GLU A 89 -14.81 23.44 -7.43
CA GLU A 89 -14.10 24.70 -7.62
C GLU A 89 -13.20 25.00 -6.40
N PRO A 90 -11.94 25.43 -6.60
CA PRO A 90 -11.01 25.74 -5.52
C PRO A 90 -11.58 26.68 -4.46
N THR A 91 -11.60 26.21 -3.22
CA THR A 91 -11.95 27.02 -2.04
C THR A 91 -10.99 26.74 -0.89
N LYS A 92 -10.91 27.68 0.06
CA LYS A 92 -10.11 27.51 1.28
C LYS A 92 -10.57 26.32 2.12
N ASP A 93 -11.87 26.01 2.12
CA ASP A 93 -12.42 24.89 2.89
C ASP A 93 -11.99 23.55 2.28
N ILE A 94 -11.98 23.43 0.95
CA ILE A 94 -11.44 22.24 0.27
C ILE A 94 -9.95 22.09 0.59
N ASP A 95 -9.16 23.15 0.48
CA ASP A 95 -7.74 23.11 0.82
C ASP A 95 -7.49 22.73 2.29
N HIS A 96 -8.30 23.26 3.22
CA HIS A 96 -8.24 22.89 4.63
C HIS A 96 -8.57 21.41 4.84
N ASN A 97 -9.62 20.89 4.19
CA ASN A 97 -10.02 19.49 4.28
C ASN A 97 -8.91 18.55 3.81
N TRP A 98 -8.22 18.86 2.71
CA TRP A 98 -7.07 18.09 2.25
C TRP A 98 -5.88 18.15 3.22
N GLU A 99 -5.54 19.34 3.70
CA GLU A 99 -4.46 19.50 4.68
C GLU A 99 -4.73 18.66 5.94
N GLN A 100 -5.98 18.58 6.40
CA GLN A 100 -6.33 17.75 7.56
C GLN A 100 -6.02 16.26 7.36
N LEU A 101 -6.04 15.75 6.12
CA LEU A 101 -5.73 14.36 5.83
C LEU A 101 -4.23 14.06 5.91
N HIS A 102 -3.35 15.01 5.55
CA HIS A 102 -1.91 14.74 5.38
C HIS A 102 -0.97 15.68 6.15
N TRP A 103 -1.49 16.56 7.02
CA TRP A 103 -0.63 17.42 7.86
C TRP A 103 0.27 16.60 8.77
N GLY A 104 1.44 17.14 9.16
CA GLY A 104 2.33 16.48 10.12
C GLY A 104 2.80 15.08 9.72
N ARG A 105 2.81 14.78 8.41
CA ARG A 105 3.03 13.43 7.87
C ARG A 105 4.42 12.85 8.08
N PHE A 106 5.40 13.68 8.45
CA PHE A 106 6.78 13.26 8.70
C PHE A 106 7.07 13.22 10.18
N PHE A 107 7.65 12.14 10.67
CA PHE A 107 8.07 11.99 12.06
C PHE A 107 9.42 11.27 12.15
N LEU A 108 10.10 11.44 13.27
CA LEU A 108 11.36 10.75 13.51
C LEU A 108 11.13 9.33 13.98
N LEU A 109 12.02 8.43 13.56
CA LEU A 109 12.18 7.09 14.10
C LEU A 109 13.39 7.05 15.05
N THR A 110 13.29 6.22 16.08
CA THR A 110 14.46 5.75 16.82
C THR A 110 15.36 4.93 15.89
N GLU A 111 16.61 4.75 16.27
CA GLU A 111 17.52 3.93 15.48
C GLU A 111 17.06 2.47 15.37
N ASP A 112 16.48 1.90 16.44
CA ASP A 112 15.95 0.54 16.42
C ASP A 112 14.70 0.43 15.53
N GLU A 113 13.82 1.43 15.55
CA GLU A 113 12.68 1.52 14.62
C GLU A 113 13.16 1.57 13.17
N ALA A 114 14.17 2.39 12.84
CA ALA A 114 14.72 2.50 11.50
C ALA A 114 15.40 1.20 11.02
N LYS A 115 16.21 0.57 11.88
CA LYS A 115 16.81 -0.76 11.63
C LYS A 115 15.75 -1.80 11.32
N LYS A 116 14.68 -1.82 12.12
CA LYS A 116 13.58 -2.79 12.00
C LYS A 116 12.76 -2.54 10.73
N ALA A 117 12.51 -1.28 10.38
CA ALA A 117 11.71 -0.91 9.22
C ALA A 117 12.45 -1.14 7.89
N TRP A 118 13.75 -0.85 7.84
CA TRP A 118 14.49 -0.78 6.57
C TRP A 118 15.62 -1.81 6.42
N GLY A 119 15.98 -2.52 7.48
CA GLY A 119 16.99 -3.59 7.46
C GLY A 119 18.42 -3.08 7.22
N PRO A 120 19.32 -3.96 6.77
CA PRO A 120 20.71 -3.58 6.47
C PRO A 120 20.79 -2.42 5.46
N GLY A 121 21.63 -1.41 5.76
CA GLY A 121 21.75 -0.20 4.95
C GLY A 121 20.78 0.92 5.32
N TYR A 122 20.06 0.81 6.45
CA TYR A 122 19.20 1.86 6.99
C TYR A 122 19.96 3.17 7.24
N GLU A 123 21.27 3.11 7.48
CA GLU A 123 22.14 4.25 7.78
C GLU A 123 22.12 5.32 6.68
N LYS A 124 21.89 4.93 5.42
CA LYS A 124 21.80 5.86 4.29
C LYS A 124 20.58 6.79 4.34
N TYR A 125 19.57 6.44 5.15
CA TYR A 125 18.35 7.22 5.34
C TYR A 125 18.47 8.21 6.53
N TRP A 126 19.64 8.32 7.14
CA TRP A 126 19.89 9.32 8.16
C TRP A 126 19.71 10.74 7.59
N ALA A 127 18.88 11.54 8.27
CA ALA A 127 18.61 12.91 7.90
C ALA A 127 19.39 13.84 8.85
N PRO A 128 20.59 14.33 8.44
CA PRO A 128 21.49 15.04 9.34
C PRO A 128 20.96 16.41 9.77
N ARG A 129 20.06 17.04 9.00
CA ARG A 129 19.51 18.35 9.35
C ARG A 129 18.44 18.23 10.45
N GLU A 130 17.81 17.07 10.54
CA GLU A 130 16.72 16.76 11.45
C GLU A 130 17.19 15.94 12.65
N GLY A 131 18.46 15.55 12.64
CA GLY A 131 19.11 14.79 13.71
C GLY A 131 18.46 13.42 13.91
N GLY A 132 17.94 12.79 12.85
CA GLY A 132 17.18 11.55 12.99
C GLY A 132 16.85 10.86 11.67
N TYR A 133 16.13 9.76 11.77
CA TYR A 133 15.56 9.05 10.63
C TYR A 133 14.15 9.56 10.38
N ILE A 134 13.92 10.29 9.28
CA ILE A 134 12.59 10.79 8.94
C ILE A 134 11.81 9.69 8.23
N ALA A 135 10.59 9.44 8.67
CA ALA A 135 9.66 8.56 8.01
C ALA A 135 8.30 9.24 7.83
N ALA A 136 7.56 8.77 6.83
CA ALA A 136 6.13 8.98 6.69
C ALA A 136 5.47 7.61 6.49
N LEU A 137 4.20 7.49 6.85
CA LEU A 137 3.41 6.35 6.40
C LEU A 137 3.02 6.56 4.94
N GLU A 138 3.03 5.48 4.15
CA GLU A 138 2.76 5.54 2.71
C GLU A 138 1.42 6.22 2.37
N VAL A 139 0.37 5.94 3.13
CA VAL A 139 -0.94 6.58 2.93
C VAL A 139 -0.88 8.11 3.03
N MET A 140 0.01 8.67 3.87
CA MET A 140 0.15 10.12 4.02
C MET A 140 0.85 10.73 2.80
N HIS A 141 1.85 10.03 2.24
CA HIS A 141 2.49 10.44 0.99
C HIS A 141 1.54 10.31 -0.21
N THR A 142 0.79 9.21 -0.28
CA THR A 142 -0.21 8.95 -1.32
C THR A 142 -1.31 10.04 -1.34
N VAL A 143 -1.86 10.40 -0.17
CA VAL A 143 -2.88 11.46 -0.06
C VAL A 143 -2.30 12.83 -0.43
N HIS A 144 -1.08 13.16 0.02
CA HIS A 144 -0.40 14.39 -0.39
C HIS A 144 -0.18 14.47 -1.91
N CYS A 145 0.24 13.35 -2.54
CA CYS A 145 0.40 13.26 -4.00
C CYS A 145 -0.92 13.50 -4.74
N LEU A 146 -2.02 12.93 -4.22
CA LEU A 146 -3.35 13.12 -4.80
C LEU A 146 -3.81 14.58 -4.70
N ASP A 147 -3.55 15.26 -3.58
CA ASP A 147 -3.84 16.71 -3.44
C ASP A 147 -3.05 17.55 -4.46
N HIS A 148 -1.78 17.22 -4.68
CA HIS A 148 -0.96 17.88 -5.70
C HIS A 148 -1.53 17.70 -7.12
N ILE A 149 -2.04 16.52 -7.46
CA ILE A 149 -2.70 16.27 -8.75
C ILE A 149 -4.01 17.05 -8.85
N ARG A 150 -4.83 17.06 -7.79
CA ARG A 150 -6.06 17.86 -7.72
C ARG A 150 -5.77 19.32 -8.03
N ARG A 151 -4.76 19.91 -7.40
CA ARG A 151 -4.34 21.31 -7.61
C ARG A 151 -3.83 21.56 -9.03
N ALA A 152 -3.22 20.57 -9.67
CA ALA A 152 -2.72 20.69 -11.04
C ALA A 152 -3.82 20.91 -12.09
N PHE A 153 -5.09 20.59 -11.79
CA PHE A 153 -6.23 20.93 -12.65
C PHE A 153 -6.58 22.42 -12.65
N TYR A 154 -6.06 23.20 -11.69
CA TYR A 154 -6.34 24.63 -11.57
C TYR A 154 -5.03 25.46 -11.55
N PRO A 155 -4.25 25.45 -12.65
CA PRO A 155 -2.93 26.09 -12.69
C PRO A 155 -2.96 27.61 -12.49
N ASP A 156 -4.07 28.27 -12.83
CA ASP A 156 -4.25 29.72 -12.63
C ASP A 156 -4.42 30.08 -11.14
N ILE A 157 -4.94 29.14 -10.34
CA ILE A 157 -5.20 29.32 -8.90
C ILE A 157 -4.03 28.77 -8.08
N TYR A 158 -3.45 27.65 -8.49
CA TYR A 158 -2.29 27.01 -7.86
C TYR A 158 -1.07 27.03 -8.78
N PRO A 159 -0.46 28.20 -9.01
CA PRO A 159 0.72 28.29 -9.86
C PRO A 159 1.88 27.51 -9.24
N ASN A 160 2.44 26.58 -10.02
CA ASN A 160 3.54 25.77 -9.56
C ASN A 160 4.86 26.56 -9.59
N LYS A 161 5.23 27.12 -8.44
CA LYS A 161 6.47 27.89 -8.26
C LYS A 161 7.62 27.04 -7.73
N ASN A 162 7.38 25.78 -7.38
CA ASN A 162 8.38 24.92 -6.76
C ASN A 162 9.08 24.05 -7.82
N PRO A 163 10.42 24.18 -7.99
CA PRO A 163 11.16 23.38 -8.97
C PRO A 163 11.09 21.86 -8.69
N ILE A 164 10.78 21.46 -7.46
CA ILE A 164 10.68 20.05 -7.04
C ILE A 164 9.38 19.41 -7.52
N HIS A 165 8.29 20.16 -7.65
CA HIS A 165 6.98 19.63 -8.04
C HIS A 165 6.68 19.78 -9.54
N GLY A 166 7.72 19.85 -10.38
CA GLY A 166 7.60 19.89 -11.83
C GLY A 166 6.96 18.64 -12.44
N THR A 167 6.92 18.56 -13.78
CA THR A 167 6.23 17.47 -14.51
C THR A 167 6.65 16.08 -14.06
N LYS A 168 7.95 15.83 -13.90
CA LYS A 168 8.45 14.51 -13.46
C LYS A 168 7.93 14.09 -12.08
N HIS A 169 7.71 15.04 -11.18
CA HIS A 169 7.16 14.75 -9.87
C HIS A 169 5.67 14.40 -9.97
N ARG A 170 4.91 15.07 -10.86
CA ARG A 170 3.52 14.69 -11.15
C ARG A 170 3.42 13.31 -11.78
N ASP A 171 4.31 12.98 -12.71
CA ASP A 171 4.38 11.64 -13.30
C ASP A 171 4.66 10.58 -12.23
N HIS A 172 5.58 10.87 -11.31
CA HIS A 172 5.85 10.01 -10.16
C HIS A 172 4.62 9.85 -9.25
N CYS A 173 3.88 10.93 -8.95
CA CYS A 173 2.65 10.86 -8.15
C CYS A 173 1.61 9.93 -8.80
N ILE A 174 1.38 10.07 -10.12
CA ILE A 174 0.43 9.23 -10.87
C ILE A 174 0.88 7.76 -10.85
N GLU A 175 2.14 7.51 -11.13
CA GLU A 175 2.72 6.16 -11.15
C GLU A 175 2.66 5.51 -9.76
N HIS A 176 2.90 6.28 -8.71
CA HIS A 176 2.82 5.83 -7.34
C HIS A 176 1.37 5.50 -6.94
N LEU A 177 0.40 6.38 -7.25
CA LEU A 177 -1.03 6.12 -7.02
C LEU A 177 -1.51 4.86 -7.75
N ARG A 178 -1.08 4.65 -9.00
CA ARG A 178 -1.37 3.43 -9.77
C ARG A 178 -0.88 2.19 -9.03
N GLN A 179 0.35 2.20 -8.52
CA GLN A 179 0.92 1.07 -7.77
C GLN A 179 0.15 0.79 -6.48
N ILE A 180 -0.24 1.83 -5.73
CA ILE A 180 -1.01 1.68 -4.48
C ILE A 180 -2.44 1.18 -4.73
N ILE A 181 -3.10 1.63 -5.79
CA ILE A 181 -4.43 1.14 -6.18
C ILE A 181 -4.36 -0.36 -6.49
N LEU A 182 -3.40 -0.78 -7.31
CA LEU A 182 -3.22 -2.20 -7.65
C LEU A 182 -2.76 -3.03 -6.43
N CYS A 183 -1.96 -2.45 -5.53
CA CYS A 183 -1.54 -3.15 -4.31
C CYS A 183 -2.72 -3.41 -3.37
N ASN A 184 -3.68 -2.48 -3.26
CA ASN A 184 -4.84 -2.65 -2.41
C ASN A 184 -5.94 -3.49 -3.07
N SER A 185 -6.10 -3.42 -4.39
CA SER A 185 -7.02 -4.24 -5.20
C SER A 185 -8.37 -4.47 -4.54
N ASP A 186 -9.16 -3.41 -4.42
CA ASP A 186 -10.51 -3.52 -3.87
C ASP A 186 -11.40 -4.41 -4.76
N LEU A 187 -12.03 -5.40 -4.15
CA LEU A 187 -12.86 -6.41 -4.82
C LEU A 187 -14.36 -6.17 -4.64
N THR A 188 -14.78 -5.03 -4.07
CA THR A 188 -16.20 -4.69 -3.94
C THR A 188 -16.85 -4.66 -5.34
N PRO A 189 -17.90 -5.47 -5.59
CA PRO A 189 -18.60 -5.45 -6.86
C PRO A 189 -19.42 -4.17 -6.98
N ILE A 190 -19.18 -3.42 -8.07
CA ILE A 190 -19.91 -2.18 -8.38
C ILE A 190 -20.88 -2.44 -9.55
N PRO A 191 -22.16 -2.07 -9.44
CA PRO A 191 -23.13 -2.24 -10.51
C PRO A 191 -23.02 -1.15 -11.58
N SER A 192 -23.55 -1.44 -12.76
CA SER A 192 -23.87 -0.44 -13.78
C SER A 192 -25.36 -0.11 -13.75
N ILE A 193 -25.72 1.15 -14.00
CA ILE A 193 -27.10 1.63 -14.05
C ILE A 193 -27.34 2.27 -15.41
N PHE A 194 -28.42 1.88 -16.08
CA PHE A 194 -28.85 2.49 -17.34
C PHE A 194 -29.54 3.83 -17.08
N TYR A 195 -29.10 4.88 -17.75
CA TYR A 195 -29.67 6.22 -17.66
C TYR A 195 -30.30 6.62 -18.99
N ILE A 196 -31.58 6.99 -18.97
CA ILE A 196 -32.33 7.35 -20.19
C ILE A 196 -31.71 8.58 -20.86
N GLY A 197 -31.35 9.60 -20.10
CA GLY A 197 -30.86 10.87 -20.66
C GLY A 197 -29.51 10.81 -21.38
N VAL A 198 -28.74 9.74 -21.21
CA VAL A 198 -27.48 9.49 -21.94
C VAL A 198 -27.53 8.22 -22.79
N GLU A 199 -28.66 7.50 -22.78
CA GLU A 199 -28.90 6.25 -23.50
C GLU A 199 -27.82 5.16 -23.28
N ASP A 200 -27.15 5.17 -22.12
CA ASP A 200 -26.07 4.23 -21.80
C ASP A 200 -26.05 3.84 -20.31
N ASN A 201 -25.25 2.84 -19.98
CA ASN A 201 -24.94 2.44 -18.62
C ASN A 201 -23.78 3.25 -18.05
N TYR A 202 -23.91 3.67 -16.79
CA TYR A 202 -22.83 4.28 -16.02
C TYR A 202 -22.55 3.49 -14.75
N ILE A 203 -21.28 3.47 -14.32
CA ILE A 203 -20.84 2.74 -13.13
C ILE A 203 -21.27 3.49 -11.87
N ASN A 204 -21.94 2.77 -10.96
CA ASN A 204 -22.27 3.28 -9.64
C ASN A 204 -21.35 2.63 -8.61
N SER A 205 -20.32 3.38 -8.23
CA SER A 205 -19.31 2.96 -7.25
C SER A 205 -19.74 3.22 -5.80
N ASP A 206 -20.94 3.75 -5.56
CA ASP A 206 -21.45 4.01 -4.21
C ASP A 206 -21.88 2.70 -3.56
N ARG A 207 -20.90 2.00 -2.97
CA ARG A 207 -21.03 0.67 -2.38
C ARG A 207 -20.32 0.60 -1.03
N PRO A 208 -20.57 -0.42 -0.20
CA PRO A 208 -19.76 -0.63 1.01
C PRO A 208 -18.40 -1.21 0.61
N HIS A 209 -17.33 -0.55 1.06
CA HIS A 209 -15.95 -0.95 0.85
C HIS A 209 -15.29 -1.35 2.17
N THR A 210 -14.45 -2.38 2.15
CA THR A 210 -13.63 -2.74 3.31
C THR A 210 -12.38 -1.86 3.34
N CYS A 211 -12.34 -0.92 4.28
CA CYS A 211 -11.28 0.07 4.42
C CYS A 211 -10.42 -0.20 5.65
N ARG A 212 -9.21 0.34 5.67
CA ARG A 212 -8.46 0.54 6.93
C ARG A 212 -8.98 1.79 7.60
N ASN A 213 -9.14 1.76 8.92
CA ASN A 213 -9.60 2.89 9.70
C ASN A 213 -8.57 4.03 9.62
N PHE A 214 -8.84 4.97 8.72
CA PHE A 214 -7.93 6.08 8.44
C PHE A 214 -7.78 7.00 9.66
N GLN A 215 -8.83 7.14 10.48
CA GLN A 215 -8.80 7.97 11.67
C GLN A 215 -7.78 7.45 12.70
N LYS A 216 -7.72 6.13 12.92
CA LYS A 216 -6.70 5.52 13.78
C LYS A 216 -5.28 5.73 13.27
N ILE A 217 -5.09 5.64 11.95
CA ILE A 217 -3.79 5.90 11.33
C ILE A 217 -3.42 7.38 11.48
N ARG A 218 -4.38 8.29 11.30
CA ARG A 218 -4.19 9.73 11.47
C ARG A 218 -3.82 10.06 12.91
N GLU A 219 -4.52 9.50 13.89
CA GLU A 219 -4.22 9.69 15.33
C GLU A 219 -2.79 9.27 15.66
N PHE A 220 -2.36 8.11 15.18
CA PHE A 220 -0.98 7.66 15.35
C PHE A 220 0.04 8.61 14.74
N VAL A 221 -0.17 9.07 13.50
CA VAL A 221 0.76 10.00 12.84
C VAL A 221 0.82 11.34 13.58
N SER A 222 -0.31 11.85 14.07
CA SER A 222 -0.32 13.06 14.90
C SER A 222 0.48 12.88 16.18
N ASP A 223 0.27 11.77 16.89
CA ASP A 223 0.98 11.50 18.14
C ASP A 223 2.50 11.34 17.92
N ARG A 224 2.91 10.77 16.78
CA ARG A 224 4.32 10.70 16.37
C ARG A 224 4.91 12.04 15.95
N PHE A 225 4.11 12.93 15.38
CA PHE A 225 4.55 14.24 14.91
C PHE A 225 4.82 15.19 16.08
N ASN A 226 3.85 15.37 16.98
CA ASN A 226 3.92 16.34 18.07
C ASN A 226 3.24 15.90 19.37
N GLY A 227 2.91 14.62 19.51
CA GLY A 227 2.28 14.07 20.72
C GLY A 227 3.26 13.37 21.66
N SER A 228 2.71 12.44 22.43
CA SER A 228 3.39 11.73 23.50
C SER A 228 4.41 10.69 23.01
N SER A 229 4.20 10.13 21.81
CA SER A 229 5.13 9.16 21.21
C SER A 229 6.16 9.79 20.26
N ARG A 230 6.26 11.12 20.22
CA ARG A 230 7.26 11.84 19.42
C ARG A 230 8.68 11.42 19.80
N VAL A 231 9.49 11.08 18.80
CA VAL A 231 10.92 10.84 18.96
C VAL A 231 11.68 12.16 18.82
N ALA A 232 12.51 12.48 19.82
CA ALA A 232 13.37 13.65 19.78
C ALA A 232 14.56 13.45 18.82
N PRO A 233 15.05 14.53 18.18
CA PRO A 233 16.33 14.49 17.47
C PRO A 233 17.46 14.00 18.37
N ARG A 234 18.43 13.29 17.78
CA ARG A 234 19.62 12.83 18.47
C ARG A 234 20.41 14.04 18.98
N PRO A 235 20.74 14.11 20.29
CA PRO A 235 21.46 15.23 20.87
C PRO A 235 22.76 15.54 20.13
N GLY A 236 23.04 16.83 19.89
CA GLY A 236 24.28 17.28 19.26
C GLY A 236 24.43 16.95 17.77
N THR A 237 23.38 16.49 17.09
CA THR A 237 23.44 16.14 15.66
C THR A 237 22.67 17.05 14.73
N VAL A 238 21.78 17.88 15.27
CA VAL A 238 21.06 18.88 14.49
C VAL A 238 22.06 19.95 14.04
N TRP A 239 22.24 20.09 12.73
CA TRP A 239 23.04 21.15 12.14
C TRP A 239 22.34 22.50 12.38
N SER A 240 22.70 23.14 13.50
CA SER A 240 22.38 24.50 13.96
C SER A 240 20.93 24.84 14.33
N ASP A 241 20.83 25.54 15.47
CA ASP A 241 19.67 26.10 16.15
C ASP A 241 18.94 27.22 15.37
N GLU A 242 18.54 26.94 14.12
CA GLU A 242 17.80 27.89 13.27
C GLU A 242 16.29 27.56 13.14
N TRP A 243 15.81 26.54 13.87
CA TRP A 243 14.48 25.94 13.66
C TRP A 243 13.38 26.32 14.67
N ILE A 244 13.62 27.27 15.59
CA ILE A 244 12.51 28.04 16.18
C ILE A 244 12.13 29.15 15.19
N ASN A 245 11.87 28.80 13.95
CA ASN A 245 11.26 29.69 12.98
C ASN A 245 10.12 28.93 12.30
N THR A 246 8.91 29.22 12.76
CA THR A 246 7.63 28.60 12.38
C THR A 246 7.21 28.84 10.94
N ASP A 247 8.05 29.51 10.15
CA ASP A 247 7.70 30.07 8.85
C ASP A 247 8.14 29.21 7.65
N ARG A 248 8.73 28.02 7.88
CA ARG A 248 8.90 27.07 6.78
C ARG A 248 7.57 26.35 6.53
N PRO A 249 6.99 26.44 5.32
CA PRO A 249 5.85 25.59 4.99
C PRO A 249 6.31 24.16 5.16
N HIS A 250 5.63 23.43 6.06
CA HIS A 250 5.73 21.98 6.14
C HIS A 250 5.09 21.43 4.86
N THR A 251 5.79 21.59 3.74
CA THR A 251 5.35 21.11 2.43
C THR A 251 5.04 19.66 2.52
#